data_AF-A0A534U6N3-F1
#
_entry.id   AF-A0A534U6N3-F1
#
_cell.length_a   1.000
_cell.length_b   1.000
_cell.length_c   1.000
_cell.angle_alpha   90.00
_cell.angle_beta   90.00
_cell.angle_gamma   90.00
#
_symmetry.space_group_name_H-M   'P 1'
#
loop_
_entity.id
_entity.type
_entity.pdbx_description
1 polymer ?
#
loop_
_entity_poly.entity_id
_entity_poly.type
_entity_poly.pdbx_seq_one_letter_code
_entity_poly.pdbx_strand_id
1 'polypeptide(L)'
;MSVIVDTRRGKLGGLLEDGIHVFRGIPYAAPPVGPRRFLPPAPPSPWSGLRDATRFGSSAWQSSSALGPALPFDVGPMDEDCLTLNVWTPGLDGARRPVLVWIHGGGFVIGAGSQSIYDGTVLARRGDVVVVTLNYRLGVLGFLHQKTLCGERLPATGNEGILDQVAALEWVREEIAVFGGDPANVTVFGESAGAISVATLLGMPRARGLFRRAILQSGSANFVAPREDAESVSEAFLGA
;
A
#
# COMPACT_ATOMS: atom_id res chain seq x y z
N MET A 1 23.40 -6.66 -9.16
CA MET A 1 24.27 -5.46 -9.00
C MET A 1 23.51 -4.43 -8.18
N SER A 2 24.17 -3.64 -7.32
CA SER A 2 23.50 -2.58 -6.57
C SER A 2 23.18 -1.38 -7.48
N VAL A 3 22.02 -0.76 -7.27
CA VAL A 3 21.59 0.46 -7.99
C VAL A 3 21.13 1.50 -6.98
N ILE A 4 21.27 2.79 -7.30
CA ILE A 4 20.92 3.88 -6.39
C ILE A 4 19.95 4.83 -7.10
N VAL A 5 18.95 5.30 -6.37
CA VAL A 5 18.03 6.36 -6.81
C VAL A 5 17.91 7.43 -5.72
N ASP A 6 17.89 8.69 -6.14
CA ASP A 6 17.72 9.84 -5.25
C ASP A 6 16.24 10.25 -5.24
N THR A 7 15.56 10.05 -4.10
CA THR A 7 14.17 10.53 -3.88
C THR A 7 14.19 11.85 -3.10
N ARG A 8 13.06 12.55 -2.98
CA ARG A 8 12.99 13.76 -2.15
C ARG A 8 13.20 13.47 -0.66
N ARG A 9 13.00 12.22 -0.23
CA ARG A 9 13.11 11.77 1.17
C ARG A 9 14.50 11.23 1.53
N GLY A 10 15.32 10.90 0.53
CA GLY A 10 16.67 10.38 0.71
C GLY A 10 17.06 9.38 -0.38
N LYS A 11 18.28 8.84 -0.27
CA LYS A 11 18.81 7.87 -1.24
C LYS A 11 18.33 6.46 -0.91
N LEU A 12 17.95 5.70 -1.94
CA LEU A 12 17.59 4.29 -1.83
C LEU A 12 18.58 3.44 -2.61
N GLY A 13 19.04 2.34 -1.99
CA GLY A 13 19.85 1.31 -2.63
C GLY A 13 19.02 0.09 -2.98
N GLY A 14 18.80 -0.16 -4.27
CA GLY A 14 18.07 -1.31 -4.79
C GLY A 14 18.97 -2.34 -5.47
N LEU A 15 18.35 -3.26 -6.22
CA LEU A 15 19.02 -4.31 -6.98
C LEU A 15 18.67 -4.24 -8.46
N LEU A 16 19.62 -4.58 -9.32
CA LEU A 16 19.35 -4.99 -10.70
C LEU A 16 19.24 -6.52 -10.73
N GLU A 17 18.04 -7.02 -11.00
CA GLU A 17 17.67 -8.44 -11.03
C GLU A 17 17.08 -8.76 -12.41
N ASP A 18 17.70 -9.67 -13.15
CA ASP A 18 17.27 -10.07 -14.49
C ASP A 18 16.92 -8.89 -15.42
N GLY A 19 17.74 -7.83 -15.38
CA GLY A 19 17.54 -6.61 -16.18
C GLY A 19 16.44 -5.67 -15.70
N ILE A 20 15.85 -5.90 -14.53
CA ILE A 20 14.86 -5.02 -13.89
C ILE A 20 15.47 -4.39 -12.64
N HIS A 21 15.26 -3.09 -12.47
CA HIS A 21 15.63 -2.37 -11.26
C HIS A 21 14.53 -2.58 -10.22
N VAL A 22 14.90 -3.11 -9.06
CA VAL A 22 13.98 -3.49 -8.00
C VAL A 22 14.35 -2.79 -6.70
N PHE A 23 13.34 -2.15 -6.09
CA PHE A 23 13.42 -1.50 -4.80
C PHE A 23 12.29 -2.02 -3.92
N ARG A 24 12.58 -2.44 -2.70
CA ARG A 24 11.64 -3.10 -1.79
C ARG A 24 11.67 -2.38 -0.44
N GLY A 25 10.56 -2.42 0.28
CA GLY A 25 10.49 -1.89 1.65
C GLY A 25 10.67 -0.36 1.76
N ILE A 26 10.27 0.39 0.73
CA ILE A 26 10.38 1.86 0.73
C ILE A 26 9.26 2.43 1.60
N PRO A 27 9.56 3.21 2.66
CA PRO A 27 8.53 3.82 3.49
C PRO A 27 7.81 4.93 2.72
N TYR A 28 6.50 4.81 2.56
CA TYR A 28 5.67 5.87 1.96
C TYR A 28 4.94 6.71 3.01
N ALA A 29 4.87 6.21 4.26
CA ALA A 29 4.31 6.89 5.41
C ALA A 29 5.15 6.61 6.66
N ALA A 30 4.96 7.43 7.68
CA ALA A 30 5.59 7.25 8.97
C ALA A 30 4.96 6.05 9.71
N PRO A 31 5.74 5.25 10.47
CA PRO A 31 5.24 4.06 11.14
C PRO A 31 3.99 4.35 12.01
N PRO A 32 2.86 3.65 11.84
CA PRO A 32 1.63 3.90 12.57
C PRO A 32 1.64 3.21 13.95
N VAL A 33 2.75 3.32 14.68
CA VAL A 33 2.99 2.65 15.97
C VAL A 33 2.76 3.59 17.15
N GLY A 34 2.50 3.01 18.32
CA GLY A 34 2.38 3.75 19.58
C GLY A 34 1.31 4.87 19.49
N PRO A 35 1.64 6.14 19.78
CA PRO A 35 0.69 7.25 19.68
C PRO A 35 0.12 7.50 18.27
N ARG A 36 0.73 6.94 17.21
CA ARG A 36 0.19 7.01 15.85
C ARG A 36 -0.73 5.85 15.47
N ARG A 37 -0.89 4.86 16.35
CA ARG A 37 -1.85 3.77 16.12
C ARG A 37 -3.25 4.36 15.93
N PHE A 38 -3.95 3.88 14.91
CA PHE A 38 -5.28 4.35 14.48
C PHE A 38 -5.36 5.79 13.94
N LEU A 39 -4.25 6.55 13.88
CA LEU A 39 -4.26 7.86 13.25
C LEU A 39 -4.17 7.73 11.72
N PRO A 40 -4.65 8.73 10.95
CA PRO A 40 -4.35 8.85 9.53
C PRO A 40 -2.83 8.76 9.27
N PRO A 41 -2.39 8.19 8.13
CA PRO A 41 -0.97 8.13 7.80
C PRO A 41 -0.36 9.53 7.75
N ALA A 42 0.86 9.65 8.27
CA ALA A 42 1.64 10.88 8.21
C ALA A 42 2.82 10.69 7.23
N PRO A 43 3.34 11.76 6.60
CA PRO A 43 4.50 11.65 5.74
C PRO A 43 5.72 11.06 6.47
N PRO A 44 6.54 10.22 5.82
CA PRO A 44 7.74 9.66 6.43
C PRO A 44 8.77 10.78 6.65
N SER A 45 9.53 10.68 7.75
CA SER A 45 10.68 11.54 7.97
C SER A 45 11.73 11.31 6.89
N PRO A 46 12.36 12.36 6.35
CA PRO A 46 13.52 12.18 5.49
C PRO A 46 14.66 11.49 6.27
N TRP A 47 15.52 10.77 5.55
CA TRP A 47 16.69 10.11 6.12
C TRP A 47 17.99 10.62 5.49
N SER A 48 19.07 10.60 6.27
CA SER A 48 20.42 10.84 5.79
C SER A 48 21.07 9.54 5.31
N GLY A 49 21.96 9.64 4.31
CA GLY A 49 22.71 8.50 3.81
C GLY A 49 21.90 7.60 2.87
N LEU A 50 22.38 6.37 2.68
CA LEU A 50 21.79 5.37 1.80
C LEU A 50 20.90 4.42 2.62
N ARG A 51 19.60 4.38 2.31
CA ARG A 51 18.69 3.40 2.89
C ARG A 51 18.68 2.14 2.03
N ASP A 52 18.81 0.99 2.67
CA ASP A 52 18.69 -0.31 2.02
C ASP A 52 17.23 -0.55 1.58
N ALA A 53 17.05 -0.76 0.28
CA ALA A 53 15.79 -1.10 -0.36
C ALA A 53 15.92 -2.41 -1.15
N THR A 54 16.79 -3.33 -0.70
CA THR A 54 16.99 -4.65 -1.33
C THR A 54 16.04 -5.72 -0.77
N ARG A 55 15.43 -5.48 0.39
CA ARG A 55 14.55 -6.42 1.11
C ARG A 55 13.15 -5.84 1.28
N PHE A 56 12.15 -6.72 1.27
CA PHE A 56 10.79 -6.33 1.62
C PHE A 56 10.70 -5.84 3.07
N GLY A 57 9.85 -4.85 3.30
CA GLY A 57 9.45 -4.46 4.66
C GLY A 57 8.49 -5.49 5.26
N SER A 58 8.17 -5.33 6.54
CA SER A 58 7.19 -6.17 7.22
C SER A 58 5.79 -5.98 6.62
N SER A 59 5.04 -7.07 6.56
CA SER A 59 3.61 -7.05 6.27
C SER A 59 2.82 -6.48 7.44
N ALA A 60 1.62 -5.98 7.16
CA ALA A 60 0.72 -5.52 8.21
C ALA A 60 0.36 -6.69 9.14
N TRP A 61 0.24 -6.39 10.44
CA TRP A 61 -0.29 -7.34 11.41
C TRP A 61 -1.62 -7.93 10.93
N GLN A 62 -1.66 -9.26 10.90
CA GLN A 62 -2.81 -10.04 10.45
C GLN A 62 -2.80 -11.40 11.14
N SER A 63 -3.97 -12.01 11.28
CA SER A 63 -4.03 -13.39 11.78
C SER A 63 -3.50 -14.35 10.71
N SER A 64 -2.80 -15.40 11.12
CA SER A 64 -2.49 -16.52 10.23
C SER A 64 -3.80 -17.04 9.63
N SER A 65 -3.85 -17.13 8.29
CA SER A 65 -5.09 -17.32 7.54
C SER A 65 -6.04 -18.36 8.14
N ALA A 66 -7.30 -17.95 8.37
CA ALA A 66 -8.40 -18.84 8.74
C ALA A 66 -8.79 -19.84 7.62
N LEU A 67 -8.22 -19.67 6.41
CA LEU A 67 -8.42 -20.55 5.25
C LEU A 67 -7.57 -21.84 5.33
N GLY A 68 -6.84 -22.03 6.43
CA GLY A 68 -6.05 -23.23 6.68
C GLY A 68 -4.82 -23.36 5.78
N PRO A 69 -4.08 -24.48 5.87
CA PRO A 69 -2.85 -24.72 5.11
C PRO A 69 -3.05 -24.85 3.58
N ALA A 70 -4.29 -24.78 3.08
CA ALA A 70 -4.63 -24.97 1.66
C ALA A 70 -4.29 -23.77 0.77
N LEU A 71 -4.09 -22.58 1.35
CA LEU A 71 -3.65 -21.38 0.63
C LEU A 71 -2.42 -20.80 1.35
N PRO A 72 -1.20 -21.29 1.03
CA PRO A 72 0.03 -20.80 1.63
C PRO A 72 0.36 -19.40 1.08
N PHE A 73 -0.34 -18.39 1.59
CA PHE A 73 0.01 -16.99 1.39
C PHE A 73 1.05 -16.62 2.44
N ASP A 74 2.31 -16.98 2.20
CA ASP A 74 3.41 -16.46 3.00
C ASP A 74 3.48 -14.94 2.82
N VAL A 75 3.22 -14.23 3.91
CA VAL A 75 3.29 -12.76 3.98
C VAL A 75 4.59 -12.29 4.63
N GLY A 76 5.49 -13.21 5.01
CA GLY A 76 6.73 -12.89 5.69
C GLY A 76 6.53 -12.32 7.10
N PRO A 77 7.51 -11.56 7.63
CA PRO A 77 7.41 -10.97 8.97
C PRO A 77 6.27 -9.95 9.05
N MET A 78 5.62 -9.86 10.20
CA MET A 78 4.52 -8.94 10.47
C MET A 78 4.94 -7.90 11.50
N ASP A 79 4.57 -6.63 11.25
CA ASP A 79 4.79 -5.52 12.16
C ASP A 79 3.69 -4.45 11.97
N GLU A 80 3.52 -3.55 12.94
CA GLU A 80 2.70 -2.35 12.74
C GLU A 80 3.44 -1.33 11.86
N ASP A 81 4.78 -1.32 11.90
CA ASP A 81 5.62 -0.61 10.94
C ASP A 81 5.63 -1.33 9.57
N CYS A 82 4.50 -1.25 8.89
CA CYS A 82 4.23 -1.97 7.65
C CYS A 82 4.00 -1.06 6.43
N LEU A 83 3.95 0.28 6.61
CA LEU A 83 3.57 1.24 5.56
C LEU A 83 4.70 1.47 4.55
N THR A 84 4.98 0.41 3.79
CA THR A 84 6.02 0.34 2.77
C THR A 84 5.47 -0.07 1.42
N LEU A 85 6.18 0.31 0.36
CA LEU A 85 5.91 -0.08 -1.01
C LEU A 85 7.18 -0.59 -1.69
N ASN A 86 6.98 -1.24 -2.83
CA ASN A 86 8.03 -1.83 -3.65
C ASN A 86 7.85 -1.35 -5.10
N VAL A 87 8.95 -1.19 -5.82
CA VAL A 87 8.99 -0.68 -7.21
C VAL A 87 9.84 -1.61 -8.08
N TRP A 88 9.29 -2.04 -9.20
CA TRP A 88 9.99 -2.69 -10.30
C TRP A 88 9.95 -1.78 -11.52
N THR A 89 11.10 -1.48 -12.12
CA THR A 89 11.19 -0.61 -13.30
C THR A 89 12.25 -1.11 -14.31
N PRO A 90 11.98 -1.05 -15.63
CA PRO A 90 12.97 -1.37 -16.65
C PRO A 90 14.20 -0.45 -16.61
N GLY A 91 14.07 0.79 -16.16
CA GLY A 91 15.16 1.76 -16.18
C GLY A 91 14.97 2.96 -15.26
N LEU A 92 16.07 3.43 -14.68
CA LEU A 92 16.17 4.68 -13.91
C LEU A 92 16.50 5.86 -14.84
N ASP A 93 15.62 6.09 -15.80
CA ASP A 93 15.79 7.06 -16.88
C ASP A 93 14.58 8.02 -16.96
N GLY A 94 14.58 8.92 -17.95
CA GLY A 94 13.48 9.87 -18.17
C GLY A 94 12.36 9.36 -19.09
N ALA A 95 12.18 8.05 -19.27
CA ALA A 95 11.29 7.50 -20.31
C ALA A 95 9.78 7.73 -20.06
N ARG A 96 9.38 8.15 -18.85
CA ARG A 96 7.99 8.46 -18.50
C ARG A 96 7.03 7.29 -18.80
N ARG A 97 7.39 6.10 -18.32
CA ARG A 97 6.64 4.86 -18.52
C ARG A 97 5.28 4.91 -17.80
N PRO A 98 4.24 4.21 -18.30
CA PRO A 98 3.02 3.96 -17.53
C PRO A 98 3.36 3.33 -16.17
N VAL A 99 2.59 3.70 -15.13
CA VAL A 99 2.79 3.19 -13.76
C VAL A 99 1.58 2.35 -13.38
N LEU A 100 1.80 1.09 -12.97
CA LEU A 100 0.78 0.18 -12.47
C LEU A 100 0.93 0.06 -10.95
N VAL A 101 -0.08 0.46 -10.18
CA VAL A 101 -0.07 0.40 -8.71
C VAL A 101 -1.04 -0.69 -8.23
N TRP A 102 -0.49 -1.77 -7.69
CA TRP A 102 -1.21 -2.93 -7.17
C TRP A 102 -1.66 -2.73 -5.73
N ILE A 103 -2.95 -2.94 -5.48
CA ILE A 103 -3.55 -3.04 -4.15
C ILE A 103 -3.98 -4.48 -3.94
N HIS A 104 -3.38 -5.17 -2.98
CA HIS A 104 -3.67 -6.57 -2.72
C HIS A 104 -5.06 -6.78 -2.10
N GLY A 105 -5.65 -7.94 -2.39
CA GLY A 105 -6.87 -8.44 -1.75
C GLY A 105 -6.63 -9.06 -0.37
N GLY A 106 -7.57 -9.87 0.09
CA GLY A 106 -7.52 -10.52 1.40
C GLY A 106 -8.57 -10.04 2.41
N GLY A 107 -9.74 -9.60 1.92
CA GLY A 107 -10.89 -9.26 2.76
C GLY A 107 -10.64 -8.13 3.77
N PHE A 108 -9.65 -7.27 3.52
CA PHE A 108 -9.17 -6.25 4.46
C PHE A 108 -8.56 -6.79 5.77
N VAL A 109 -8.32 -8.10 5.87
CA VAL A 109 -7.84 -8.77 7.09
C VAL A 109 -6.52 -9.51 6.91
N ILE A 110 -6.17 -9.88 5.67
CA ILE A 110 -4.92 -10.56 5.31
C ILE A 110 -4.34 -10.01 3.99
N GLY A 111 -3.14 -10.45 3.66
CA GLY A 111 -2.43 -10.13 2.41
C GLY A 111 -1.25 -9.18 2.61
N ALA A 112 -0.42 -9.08 1.59
CA ALA A 112 0.70 -8.15 1.54
C ALA A 112 1.11 -7.84 0.10
N GLY A 113 1.67 -6.65 -0.14
CA GLY A 113 2.27 -6.29 -1.41
C GLY A 113 3.56 -7.06 -1.73
N SER A 114 4.16 -7.72 -0.73
CA SER A 114 5.39 -8.53 -0.85
C SER A 114 5.17 -9.98 -1.26
N GLN A 115 3.91 -10.44 -1.40
CA GLN A 115 3.63 -11.82 -1.76
C GLN A 115 4.21 -12.15 -3.15
N SER A 116 4.83 -13.33 -3.29
CA SER A 116 5.54 -13.73 -4.52
C SER A 116 4.66 -13.73 -5.78
N ILE A 117 3.36 -13.99 -5.63
CA ILE A 117 2.38 -13.92 -6.72
C ILE A 117 2.19 -12.50 -7.30
N TYR A 118 2.64 -11.46 -6.59
CA TYR A 118 2.57 -10.06 -7.00
C TYR A 118 3.93 -9.49 -7.44
N ASP A 119 4.94 -10.35 -7.65
CA ASP A 119 6.23 -9.89 -8.16
C ASP A 119 6.07 -9.13 -9.49
N GLY A 120 6.58 -7.91 -9.52
CA GLY A 120 6.39 -6.98 -10.64
C GLY A 120 7.27 -7.25 -11.86
N THR A 121 8.23 -8.17 -11.80
CA THR A 121 9.29 -8.34 -12.82
C THR A 121 8.72 -8.65 -14.20
N VAL A 122 7.77 -9.59 -14.28
CA VAL A 122 7.21 -10.03 -15.57
C VAL A 122 6.40 -8.91 -16.22
N LEU A 123 5.57 -8.21 -15.45
CA LEU A 123 4.78 -7.09 -15.94
C LEU A 123 5.67 -5.92 -16.37
N ALA A 124 6.65 -5.54 -15.55
CA ALA A 124 7.58 -4.47 -15.85
C ALA A 124 8.35 -4.76 -17.15
N ARG A 125 8.88 -5.98 -17.30
CA ARG A 125 9.67 -6.39 -18.47
C ARG A 125 8.83 -6.45 -19.75
N ARG A 126 7.67 -7.12 -19.70
CA ARG A 126 6.86 -7.35 -20.92
C ARG A 126 6.10 -6.11 -21.36
N GLY A 127 5.71 -5.26 -20.41
CA GLY A 127 4.92 -4.06 -20.68
C GLY A 127 5.72 -2.79 -20.90
N ASP A 128 7.02 -2.79 -20.58
CA ASP A 128 7.82 -1.56 -20.44
C ASP A 128 7.12 -0.54 -19.50
N VAL A 129 6.75 -1.02 -18.31
CA VAL A 129 6.00 -0.26 -17.30
C VAL A 129 6.71 -0.26 -15.95
N VAL A 130 6.42 0.75 -15.13
CA VAL A 130 6.78 0.72 -13.70
C VAL A 130 5.67 -0.01 -12.94
N VAL A 131 6.03 -0.98 -12.12
CA VAL A 131 5.08 -1.68 -11.24
C VAL A 131 5.35 -1.31 -9.80
N VAL A 132 4.31 -0.93 -9.08
CA VAL A 132 4.35 -0.59 -7.66
C VAL A 132 3.40 -1.52 -6.90
N THR A 133 3.88 -2.15 -5.84
CA THR A 133 3.02 -2.90 -4.89
C THR A 133 3.15 -2.23 -3.52
N LEU A 134 2.10 -2.26 -2.71
CA LEU A 134 2.14 -1.64 -1.38
C LEU A 134 1.48 -2.50 -0.31
N ASN A 135 1.90 -2.29 0.93
CA ASN A 135 1.17 -2.72 2.12
C ASN A 135 0.26 -1.59 2.61
N TYR A 136 -0.87 -1.92 3.22
CA TYR A 136 -1.75 -0.98 3.93
C TYR A 136 -2.21 -1.64 5.24
N ARG A 137 -2.63 -0.86 6.26
CA ARG A 137 -3.10 -1.45 7.53
C ARG A 137 -4.34 -2.33 7.30
N LEU A 138 -4.39 -3.44 8.02
CA LEU A 138 -5.44 -4.46 7.93
C LEU A 138 -6.19 -4.60 9.26
N GLY A 139 -7.34 -5.27 9.21
CA GLY A 139 -8.16 -5.61 10.36
C GLY A 139 -8.43 -4.40 11.27
N VAL A 140 -8.33 -4.63 12.58
CA VAL A 140 -8.63 -3.59 13.58
C VAL A 140 -7.72 -2.37 13.46
N LEU A 141 -6.49 -2.53 12.97
CA LEU A 141 -5.53 -1.43 12.88
C LEU A 141 -5.83 -0.49 11.71
N GLY A 142 -6.49 -0.98 10.66
CA GLY A 142 -6.83 -0.20 9.47
C GLY A 142 -8.31 0.19 9.37
N PHE A 143 -9.22 -0.53 10.04
CA PHE A 143 -10.65 -0.45 9.73
C PHE A 143 -11.57 -0.39 10.96
N LEU A 144 -11.04 -0.10 12.16
CA LEU A 144 -11.85 0.04 13.38
C LEU A 144 -12.43 1.47 13.49
N HIS A 145 -13.76 1.59 13.51
CA HIS A 145 -14.46 2.88 13.57
C HIS A 145 -14.59 3.39 15.00
N GLN A 146 -13.60 4.15 15.50
CA GLN A 146 -13.63 4.64 16.88
C GLN A 146 -14.12 6.07 17.06
N LYS A 147 -14.33 6.83 15.98
CA LYS A 147 -14.64 8.26 16.07
C LYS A 147 -15.85 8.57 16.95
N THR A 148 -16.89 7.76 16.91
CA THR A 148 -18.10 7.97 17.73
C THR A 148 -17.90 7.57 19.19
N LEU A 149 -17.12 6.51 19.46
CA LEU A 149 -16.86 6.01 20.81
C LEU A 149 -15.81 6.83 21.58
N CYS A 150 -14.80 7.34 20.87
CA CYS A 150 -13.68 8.07 21.46
C CYS A 150 -13.79 9.60 21.29
N GLY A 151 -14.76 10.08 20.50
CA GLY A 151 -14.92 11.50 20.18
C GLY A 151 -13.66 12.09 19.56
N GLU A 152 -13.26 13.28 20.02
CA GLU A 152 -12.05 13.96 19.53
C GLU A 152 -10.73 13.31 20.02
N ARG A 153 -10.78 12.35 20.95
CA ARG A 153 -9.57 11.71 21.49
C ARG A 153 -8.86 10.83 20.47
N LEU A 154 -9.62 10.21 19.56
CA LEU A 154 -9.09 9.40 18.46
C LEU A 154 -9.88 9.72 17.19
N PRO A 155 -9.27 10.38 16.18
CA PRO A 155 -9.95 10.71 14.92
C PRO A 155 -10.11 9.50 13.99
N ALA A 156 -10.00 8.26 14.51
CA ALA A 156 -10.03 7.03 13.73
C ALA A 156 -11.39 6.83 13.07
N THR A 157 -11.39 6.94 11.75
CA THR A 157 -12.58 6.94 10.89
C THR A 157 -13.03 5.53 10.51
N GLY A 158 -12.23 4.49 10.78
CA GLY A 158 -12.46 3.13 10.28
C GLY A 158 -12.06 2.96 8.81
N ASN A 159 -11.31 3.91 8.26
CA ASN A 159 -10.84 3.90 6.86
C ASN A 159 -9.34 4.20 6.76
N GLU A 160 -8.60 4.02 7.84
CA GLU A 160 -7.16 4.25 7.93
C GLU A 160 -6.40 3.42 6.90
N GLY A 161 -6.81 2.17 6.63
CA GLY A 161 -6.24 1.35 5.57
C GLY A 161 -6.48 1.92 4.16
N ILE A 162 -7.62 2.58 3.90
CA ILE A 162 -7.85 3.30 2.63
C ILE A 162 -7.00 4.58 2.57
N LEU A 163 -6.86 5.29 3.70
CA LEU A 163 -6.01 6.47 3.77
C LEU A 163 -4.53 6.12 3.55
N ASP A 164 -4.08 4.95 4.00
CA ASP A 164 -2.73 4.43 3.72
C ASP A 164 -2.51 4.25 2.21
N GLN A 165 -3.49 3.70 1.49
CA GLN A 165 -3.44 3.57 0.04
C GLN A 165 -3.41 4.94 -0.66
N VAL A 166 -4.16 5.93 -0.15
CA VAL A 166 -4.08 7.33 -0.64
C VAL A 166 -2.67 7.88 -0.43
N ALA A 167 -2.07 7.70 0.76
CA ALA A 167 -0.71 8.16 1.04
C ALA A 167 0.34 7.50 0.13
N ALA A 168 0.18 6.21 -0.18
CA ALA A 168 1.04 5.52 -1.15
C ALA A 168 0.89 6.10 -2.57
N LEU A 169 -0.33 6.45 -2.99
CA LEU A 169 -0.57 7.10 -4.29
C LEU A 169 -0.03 8.53 -4.34
N GLU A 170 -0.08 9.27 -3.23
CA GLU A 170 0.57 10.58 -3.10
C GLU A 170 2.09 10.44 -3.23
N TRP A 171 2.69 9.43 -2.60
CA TRP A 171 4.10 9.09 -2.76
C TRP A 171 4.44 8.77 -4.23
N VAL A 172 3.62 7.95 -4.90
CA VAL A 172 3.81 7.64 -6.33
C VAL A 172 3.79 8.92 -7.17
N ARG A 173 2.82 9.81 -6.96
CA ARG A 173 2.75 11.09 -7.67
C ARG A 173 4.00 11.95 -7.45
N GLU A 174 4.58 11.92 -6.26
CA GLU A 174 5.72 12.77 -5.88
C GLU A 174 7.07 12.23 -6.34
N GLU A 175 7.25 10.90 -6.32
CA GLU A 175 8.56 10.26 -6.44
C GLU A 175 8.72 9.39 -7.69
N ILE A 176 7.65 8.87 -8.31
CA ILE A 176 7.79 7.81 -9.33
C ILE A 176 8.59 8.23 -10.58
N ALA A 177 8.69 9.54 -10.83
CA ALA A 177 9.49 10.10 -11.91
C ALA A 177 10.97 9.72 -11.83
N VAL A 178 11.55 9.62 -10.62
CA VAL A 178 12.96 9.21 -10.46
C VAL A 178 13.17 7.71 -10.71
N PHE A 179 12.09 6.94 -10.77
CA PHE A 179 12.07 5.52 -11.15
C PHE A 179 11.70 5.32 -12.63
N GLY A 180 11.67 6.39 -13.42
CA GLY A 180 11.32 6.37 -14.85
C GLY A 180 9.83 6.25 -15.17
N GLY A 181 8.96 6.41 -14.18
CA GLY A 181 7.51 6.41 -14.35
C GLY A 181 6.93 7.80 -14.68
N ASP A 182 5.76 7.84 -15.31
CA ASP A 182 4.99 9.06 -15.52
C ASP A 182 3.92 9.23 -14.43
N PRO A 183 4.05 10.20 -13.52
CA PRO A 183 3.05 10.44 -12.48
C PRO A 183 1.68 10.86 -13.04
N ALA A 184 1.61 11.29 -14.31
CA ALA A 184 0.36 11.61 -14.99
C ALA A 184 -0.31 10.40 -15.69
N ASN A 185 0.33 9.23 -15.68
CA ASN A 185 -0.13 8.01 -16.36
C ASN A 185 -0.17 6.79 -15.42
N VAL A 186 -0.72 7.01 -14.22
CA VAL A 186 -0.89 5.98 -13.19
C VAL A 186 -2.19 5.21 -13.42
N THR A 187 -2.11 3.88 -13.39
CA THR A 187 -3.25 2.95 -13.37
C THR A 187 -3.23 2.21 -12.04
N VAL A 188 -4.29 2.34 -11.24
CA VAL A 188 -4.45 1.58 -10.01
C VAL A 188 -5.21 0.30 -10.32
N PHE A 189 -4.77 -0.83 -9.79
CA PHE A 189 -5.43 -2.11 -9.98
C PHE A 189 -5.37 -2.98 -8.73
N GLY A 190 -6.37 -3.84 -8.57
CA GLY A 190 -6.46 -4.71 -7.41
C GLY A 190 -7.44 -5.86 -7.63
N GLU A 191 -7.37 -6.86 -6.76
CA GLU A 191 -8.24 -8.04 -6.77
C GLU A 191 -8.98 -8.17 -5.42
N SER A 192 -10.22 -8.66 -5.44
CA SER A 192 -11.04 -8.86 -4.23
C SER A 192 -11.15 -7.56 -3.40
N ALA A 193 -10.73 -7.56 -2.13
CA ALA A 193 -10.65 -6.36 -1.28
C ALA A 193 -9.79 -5.24 -1.90
N GLY A 194 -8.79 -5.57 -2.71
CA GLY A 194 -8.03 -4.61 -3.49
C GLY A 194 -8.87 -3.97 -4.58
N ALA A 195 -9.72 -4.72 -5.28
CA ALA A 195 -10.66 -4.18 -6.26
C ALA A 195 -11.75 -3.31 -5.60
N ILE A 196 -12.23 -3.70 -4.41
CA ILE A 196 -13.12 -2.86 -3.59
C ILE A 196 -12.41 -1.55 -3.22
N SER A 197 -11.15 -1.62 -2.80
CA SER A 197 -10.32 -0.45 -2.53
C SER A 197 -10.20 0.48 -3.74
N VAL A 198 -9.91 -0.06 -4.94
CA VAL A 198 -9.88 0.72 -6.19
C VAL A 198 -11.23 1.41 -6.44
N ALA A 199 -12.35 0.72 -6.21
CA ALA A 199 -13.68 1.28 -6.35
C ALA A 199 -13.94 2.43 -5.35
N THR A 200 -13.52 2.27 -4.10
CA THR A 200 -13.59 3.32 -3.06
C THR A 200 -12.76 4.53 -3.46
N LEU A 201 -11.53 4.33 -3.94
CA LEU A 201 -10.63 5.40 -4.38
C LEU A 201 -11.19 6.19 -5.56
N LEU A 202 -11.91 5.54 -6.50
CA LEU A 202 -12.60 6.24 -7.59
C LEU A 202 -13.66 7.23 -7.08
N GLY A 203 -14.32 6.92 -5.97
CA GLY A 203 -15.34 7.78 -5.34
C GLY A 203 -14.79 8.77 -4.31
N MET A 204 -13.52 8.66 -3.92
CA MET A 204 -12.96 9.42 -2.79
C MET A 204 -12.39 10.77 -3.25
N PRO A 205 -12.89 11.91 -2.73
CA PRO A 205 -12.39 13.23 -3.12
C PRO A 205 -10.89 13.42 -2.92
N ARG A 206 -10.32 12.82 -1.85
CA ARG A 206 -8.88 12.86 -1.55
C ARG A 206 -8.01 12.12 -2.56
N ALA A 207 -8.56 11.15 -3.28
CA ALA A 207 -7.82 10.39 -4.29
C ALA A 207 -7.91 11.02 -5.70
N ARG A 208 -8.71 12.08 -5.87
CA ARG A 208 -8.93 12.73 -7.16
C ARG A 208 -7.61 13.27 -7.72
N GLY A 209 -7.28 12.83 -8.93
CA GLY A 209 -6.06 13.26 -9.63
C GLY A 209 -4.79 12.52 -9.20
N LEU A 210 -4.87 11.53 -8.30
CA LEU A 210 -3.73 10.67 -7.96
C LEU A 210 -3.49 9.55 -8.98
N PHE A 211 -4.52 9.19 -9.75
CA PHE A 211 -4.41 8.20 -10.82
C PHE A 211 -5.33 8.53 -11.98
N ARG A 212 -5.02 7.93 -13.13
CA ARG A 212 -5.71 8.17 -14.41
C ARG A 212 -6.65 7.04 -14.81
N ARG A 213 -6.33 5.80 -14.47
CA ARG A 213 -7.12 4.61 -14.83
C ARG A 213 -7.25 3.64 -13.66
N ALA A 214 -8.25 2.78 -13.75
CA ALA A 214 -8.55 1.77 -12.74
C ALA A 214 -8.83 0.41 -13.39
N ILE A 215 -8.39 -0.68 -12.77
CA ILE A 215 -8.75 -2.06 -13.12
C ILE A 215 -9.21 -2.77 -11.85
N LEU A 216 -10.43 -3.32 -11.88
CA LEU A 216 -11.05 -3.98 -10.73
C LEU A 216 -11.25 -5.45 -11.07
N GLN A 217 -10.53 -6.33 -10.38
CA GLN A 217 -10.62 -7.78 -10.57
C GLN A 217 -11.45 -8.40 -9.43
N SER A 218 -12.61 -8.98 -9.73
CA SER A 218 -13.42 -9.71 -8.74
C SER A 218 -13.80 -8.90 -7.49
N GLY A 219 -14.08 -7.60 -7.65
CA GLY A 219 -14.60 -6.73 -6.58
C GLY A 219 -15.18 -5.44 -7.16
N SER A 220 -16.07 -4.78 -6.41
CA SER A 220 -16.75 -3.55 -6.86
C SER A 220 -17.13 -2.64 -5.68
N ALA A 221 -17.72 -1.47 -5.95
CA ALA A 221 -18.13 -0.49 -4.94
C ALA A 221 -19.32 -0.93 -4.05
N ASN A 222 -19.78 -2.17 -4.16
CA ASN A 222 -20.95 -2.69 -3.44
C ASN A 222 -20.65 -3.22 -2.02
N PHE A 223 -19.37 -3.33 -1.64
CA PHE A 223 -18.96 -3.75 -0.30
C PHE A 223 -18.73 -2.52 0.60
N VAL A 224 -19.82 -1.92 1.07
CA VAL A 224 -19.80 -0.78 2.00
C VAL A 224 -20.56 -1.18 3.25
N ALA A 225 -19.94 -1.02 4.42
CA ALA A 225 -20.60 -1.22 5.71
C ALA A 225 -21.34 0.07 6.12
N PRO A 226 -22.60 -0.02 6.56
CA PRO A 226 -23.27 1.06 7.27
C PRO A 226 -22.46 1.52 8.49
N ARG A 227 -22.64 2.79 8.89
CA ARG A 227 -21.92 3.34 10.04
C ARG A 227 -22.32 2.62 11.32
N GLU A 228 -23.60 2.29 11.44
CA GLU A 228 -24.20 1.62 12.59
C GLU A 228 -23.56 0.24 12.83
N ASP A 229 -23.30 -0.52 11.75
CA ASP A 229 -22.61 -1.81 11.83
C ASP A 229 -21.16 -1.64 12.30
N ALA A 230 -20.46 -0.61 11.80
CA ALA A 230 -19.08 -0.31 12.20
C ALA A 230 -18.98 0.13 13.67
N GLU A 231 -19.99 0.83 14.18
CA GLU A 231 -20.13 1.20 15.59
C GLU A 231 -20.35 -0.03 16.47
N SER A 232 -21.28 -0.92 16.10
CA SER A 232 -21.54 -2.17 16.83
C SER A 232 -20.30 -3.08 16.90
N VAL A 233 -19.52 -3.17 15.82
CA VAL A 233 -18.25 -3.91 15.83
C VAL A 233 -17.24 -3.28 16.78
N SER A 234 -17.20 -1.95 16.84
CA SER A 234 -16.26 -1.22 17.69
C SER A 234 -16.62 -1.32 19.17
N GLU A 235 -17.92 -1.30 19.52
CA GLU A 235 -18.42 -1.56 20.87
C GLU A 235 -18.06 -2.99 21.32
N ALA A 236 -18.35 -3.98 20.49
CA ALA A 236 -18.02 -5.38 20.77
C ALA A 236 -16.50 -5.60 20.95
N PHE A 237 -15.67 -4.94 20.15
CA PHE A 237 -14.21 -5.01 20.28
C PHE A 237 -13.69 -4.38 21.58
N LEU A 238 -14.29 -3.28 22.02
CA LEU A 238 -13.91 -2.59 23.26
C LEU A 238 -14.51 -3.23 24.51
N GLY A 239 -15.44 -4.18 24.37
CA GLY A 239 -16.17 -4.79 25.47
C GLY A 239 -17.11 -3.79 26.17
N ALA A 240 -17.60 -2.80 25.42
CA ALA A 240 -18.53 -1.77 25.88
C ALA A 240 -19.98 -2.13 25.56
#